data_AF-A0A060VLK1-F1
#
_entry.id   AF-A0A060VLK1-F1
#
_cell.length_a   1.000
_cell.length_b   1.000
_cell.length_c   1.000
_cell.angle_alpha   90.00
_cell.angle_beta   90.00
_cell.angle_gamma   90.00
#
_symmetry.space_group_name_H-M   'P 1'
#
loop_
_entity.id
_entity.type
_entity.pdbx_description
1 polymer ?
#
loop_
_entity_poly.entity_id
_entity_poly.type
_entity_poly.pdbx_seq_one_letter_code
_entity_poly.pdbx_strand_id
1 'polypeptide(L)' 'MHLTVAMEGVNDRTLAQQARQFQLAPAALSHFYLDPQRARSGLVLGYGNTSASRYLPALRTLNRLIAQHRRA' A
#
# COMPACT_ATOMS: atom_id res chain seq x y z
N MET A 1 0.33 15.31 1.27
CA MET A 1 0.01 14.86 -0.11
C MET A 1 0.06 13.34 -0.17
N HIS A 2 -0.92 12.73 -0.84
CA HIS A 2 -1.10 11.27 -0.90
C HIS A 2 -1.32 10.80 -2.34
N LEU A 3 -0.74 9.65 -2.68
CA LEU A 3 -0.97 8.96 -3.95
C LEU A 3 -1.78 7.70 -3.66
N THR A 4 -2.90 7.53 -4.36
CA THR A 4 -3.73 6.33 -4.22
C THR A 4 -3.46 5.38 -5.38
N VAL A 5 -3.19 4.12 -5.07
CA VAL A 5 -2.99 3.06 -6.05
C VAL A 5 -4.04 1.98 -5.78
N ALA A 6 -5.07 1.94 -6.62
CA ALA A 6 -6.06 0.87 -6.57
C ALA A 6 -5.52 -0.40 -7.23
N MET A 7 -5.72 -1.55 -6.60
CA MET A 7 -5.20 -2.84 -7.04
C MET A 7 -6.20 -3.94 -6.68
N GLU A 8 -6.61 -4.73 -7.66
CA GLU A 8 -7.49 -5.88 -7.45
C GLU A 8 -6.70 -7.13 -7.04
N GLY A 9 -7.39 -8.07 -6.39
CA GLY A 9 -6.81 -9.37 -6.01
C GLY A 9 -5.76 -9.33 -4.90
N VAL A 10 -5.77 -8.30 -4.05
CA VAL A 10 -4.83 -8.15 -2.93
C VAL A 10 -5.59 -7.85 -1.63
N ASN A 11 -5.22 -8.53 -0.54
CA ASN A 11 -5.63 -8.13 0.80
C ASN A 11 -4.75 -6.94 1.25
N ASP A 12 -5.24 -5.74 1.00
CA ASP A 12 -4.47 -4.51 1.22
C ASP A 12 -4.20 -4.20 2.70
N ARG A 13 -5.05 -4.68 3.62
CA ARG A 13 -4.84 -4.57 5.06
C ARG A 13 -3.63 -5.36 5.53
N THR A 14 -3.54 -6.63 5.12
CA THR A 14 -2.38 -7.49 5.44
C THR A 14 -1.11 -6.96 4.78
N LEU A 15 -1.21 -6.50 3.52
CA LEU A 15 -0.09 -5.89 2.81
C LEU A 15 0.41 -4.62 3.53
N ALA A 16 -0.49 -3.72 3.93
CA ALA A 16 -0.15 -2.51 4.66
C ALA A 16 0.48 -2.81 6.03
N GLN A 17 -0.01 -3.85 6.72
CA GLN A 17 0.60 -4.32 7.97
C GLN A 17 2.00 -4.89 7.77
N GLN A 18 2.21 -5.69 6.73
CA GLN A 18 3.53 -6.25 6.42
C GLN A 18 4.53 -5.15 6.01
N ALA A 19 4.08 -4.15 5.25
CA ALA A 19 4.93 -3.02 4.84
C ALA A 19 5.55 -2.27 6.04
N ARG A 20 4.86 -2.22 7.20
CA ARG A 20 5.39 -1.60 8.42
C ARG A 20 6.64 -2.29 8.95
N GLN A 21 6.82 -3.58 8.70
CA GLN A 21 8.05 -4.31 9.06
C GLN A 21 9.27 -3.79 8.29
N PHE A 22 9.06 -3.10 7.17
CA PHE A 22 10.10 -2.48 6.36
C PHE A 22 10.16 -0.95 6.53
N GLN A 23 9.59 -0.43 7.62
CA GLN A 23 9.51 1.02 7.90
C GLN A 23 8.74 1.81 6.83
N LEU A 24 7.85 1.14 6.10
CA LEU A 24 6.92 1.76 5.16
C LEU A 24 5.54 1.80 5.79
N ALA A 25 4.88 2.96 5.77
CA ALA A 25 3.55 3.13 6.36
C ALA A 25 2.50 3.51 5.31
N PRO A 26 2.28 2.69 4.26
CA PRO A 26 1.10 2.88 3.42
C PRO A 26 -0.16 2.57 4.24
N ALA A 27 -1.27 3.22 3.93
CA ALA A 27 -2.58 2.84 4.45
C ALA A 27 -3.31 1.93 3.45
N ALA A 28 -4.13 1.01 3.95
CA ALA A 28 -5.00 0.20 3.11
C ALA A 28 -6.12 1.08 2.53
N LEU A 29 -6.31 1.04 1.21
CA LEU A 29 -7.35 1.82 0.55
C LEU A 29 -8.75 1.40 1.02
N SER A 30 -8.94 0.11 1.27
CA SER A 30 -10.20 -0.46 1.78
C SER A 30 -10.64 0.12 3.13
N HIS A 31 -9.72 0.74 3.89
CA HIS A 31 -10.04 1.39 5.17
C HIS A 31 -10.79 2.72 5.00
N PHE A 32 -10.69 3.36 3.83
CA PHE A 32 -11.28 4.69 3.60
C PHE A 32 -12.71 4.63 3.03
N TYR A 33 -13.23 3.45 2.72
CA TYR A 33 -14.60 3.28 2.26
C TYR A 33 -15.55 3.13 3.44
N LEU A 34 -16.64 3.90 3.44
CA LEU A 34 -17.71 3.78 4.43
C LEU A 34 -18.53 2.50 4.24
N ASP A 35 -18.76 2.12 2.99
CA ASP A 35 -19.46 0.88 2.61
C ASP A 35 -18.43 -0.19 2.21
N PRO A 36 -18.24 -1.24 3.04
CA PRO A 36 -17.31 -2.32 2.73
C PRO A 36 -17.64 -3.08 1.44
N GLN A 37 -18.90 -3.12 1.01
CA GLN A 37 -19.31 -3.83 -0.21
C GLN A 37 -18.85 -3.11 -1.49
N ARG A 38 -18.57 -1.81 -1.39
CA ARG A 38 -18.03 -0.99 -2.49
C ARG A 38 -16.53 -0.76 -2.37
N ALA A 39 -15.89 -1.35 -1.35
CA ALA A 39 -14.50 -1.08 -1.06
C ALA A 39 -13.60 -1.63 -2.18
N ARG A 40 -12.64 -0.80 -2.61
CA ARG A 40 -11.57 -1.22 -3.51
C ARG A 40 -10.31 -1.48 -2.70
N SER A 41 -9.64 -2.58 -3.00
CA SER A 41 -8.32 -2.85 -2.47
C SER A 41 -7.28 -1.93 -3.11
N GLY A 42 -6.25 -1.57 -2.34
CA GLY A 42 -5.17 -0.72 -2.82
C GLY A 42 -4.34 -0.12 -1.69
N LEU A 43 -3.38 0.72 -2.04
CA LEU A 43 -2.57 1.44 -1.05
C LEU A 43 -2.72 2.94 -1.22
N VAL A 44 -2.74 3.65 -0.09
CA VAL A 44 -2.60 5.10 -0.01
C VAL A 44 -1.19 5.41 0.51
N LEU A 45 -0.40 6.06 -0.33
CA LEU A 45 1.02 6.35 -0.09
C LEU A 45 1.20 7.82 0.29
N GLY A 46 1.76 8.08 1.47
CA GLY A 46 2.20 9.43 1.87
C GLY A 46 3.53 9.80 1.22
N TYR A 47 3.59 10.98 0.58
CA TYR A 47 4.83 11.48 -0.03
C TYR A 47 5.17 12.93 0.36
N GLY A 48 4.32 13.62 1.12
CA GLY A 48 4.54 15.00 1.51
C GLY A 48 5.77 15.26 2.40
N ASN A 49 6.30 14.23 3.07
CA ASN A 49 7.47 14.32 3.95
C ASN A 49 8.53 13.23 3.63
N THR A 50 8.51 12.71 2.41
CA THR A 50 9.42 11.63 1.98
C THR A 50 10.52 12.24 1.13
N SER A 51 11.78 12.10 1.57
CA SER A 51 12.94 12.51 0.77
C SER A 51 12.96 11.79 -0.58
N ALA A 52 13.38 12.49 -1.64
CA ALA A 52 13.46 11.95 -2.99
C ALA A 52 14.26 10.65 -3.07
N SER A 53 15.35 10.55 -2.32
CA SER A 53 16.21 9.36 -2.26
C SER A 53 15.52 8.13 -1.67
N ARG A 54 14.45 8.32 -0.89
CA ARG A 54 13.69 7.23 -0.25
C ARG A 54 12.63 6.62 -1.16
N TYR A 55 12.23 7.27 -2.26
CA TYR A 55 11.16 6.77 -3.12
C TYR A 55 11.51 5.44 -3.80
N LEU A 56 12.63 5.39 -4.52
CA LEU A 56 12.96 4.22 -5.33
C LEU A 56 13.15 2.94 -4.47
N PRO A 57 13.86 2.98 -3.33
CA PRO A 57 13.92 1.83 -2.42
C PRO A 57 12.55 1.43 -1.85
N ALA A 58 11.73 2.40 -1.44
CA ALA A 58 10.40 2.13 -0.90
C ALA A 58 9.49 1.44 -1.94
N LEU A 59 9.45 1.95 -3.17
CA LEU A 59 8.65 1.37 -4.24
C LEU A 59 9.10 -0.06 -4.61
N ARG A 60 10.42 -0.33 -4.64
CA ARG A 60 10.94 -1.68 -4.87
C ARG A 60 10.49 -2.67 -3.80
N THR A 61 10.51 -2.26 -2.53
CA THR A 61 10.02 -3.09 -1.43
C THR A 61 8.51 -3.33 -1.54
N LEU A 62 7.71 -2.29 -1.80
CA LEU A 62 6.26 -2.44 -1.99
C LEU A 62 5.92 -3.38 -3.16
N ASN A 63 6.59 -3.23 -4.30
CA ASN A 63 6.39 -4.12 -5.45
C ASN A 63 6.68 -5.58 -5.12
N ARG A 64 7.73 -5.85 -4.34
CA ARG A 64 8.06 -7.21 -3.88
C ARG A 64 6.94 -7.78 -3.01
N LEU A 65 6.45 -7.00 -2.05
CA LEU A 65 5.37 -7.42 -1.15
C LEU A 65 4.07 -7.66 -1.93
N ILE A 66 3.70 -6.76 -2.85
CA ILE A 66 2.53 -6.93 -3.72
C ILE A 66 2.62 -8.23 -4.54
N ALA A 67 3.79 -8.51 -5.11
CA ALA A 67 4.01 -9.73 -5.88
C ALA A 67 3.89 -11.01 -5.03
N GLN A 68 4.30 -10.98 -3.76
CA GLN A 68 4.13 -12.10 -2.83
C GLN A 68 2.66 -12.33 -2.50
N HIS A 69 1.90 -11.27 -2.21
CA HIS A 69 0.47 -11.36 -1.90
C HIS A 69 -0.40 -11.82 -3.06
N ARG A 70 0.02 -11.59 -4.30
CA ARG A 70 -0.71 -12.05 -5.50
C ARG A 70 -0.48 -13.53 -5.83
N ARG A 71 0.54 -14.15 -5.24
CA ARG A 71 0.90 -15.56 -5.49
C ARG A 71 0.41 -16.50 -4.38
N ALA A 72 -0.01 -15.95 -3.25
CA ALA A 72 -0.57 -16.67 -2.11
C ALA A 72 -2.08 -16.85 -2.29
#